data_AF-A0A2E4V2C3-F1
#
_entry.id   AF-A0A2E4V2C3-F1
#
_cell.length_a   1.000
_cell.length_b   1.000
_cell.length_c   1.000
_cell.angle_alpha   90.00
_cell.angle_beta   90.00
_cell.angle_gamma   90.00
#
_symmetry.space_group_name_H-M   'P 1'
#
loop_
_entity.id
_entity.type
_entity.pdbx_description
1 polymer ?
#
loop_
_entity_poly.entity_id
_entity_poly.type
_entity_poly.pdbx_seq_one_letter_code
_entity_poly.pdbx_strand_id
1 'polypeptide(L)'
;MRAAAALDENSGDNEDECTGIKIVKRAIEDPLRTIVENAGGEGAVIVQKVKEGKGDFGYNARTDKYESLHKVGVIDPTKVSRSALENAASIASMMLTTECVISDEPEDEAPMPPMGGGMPGGMPGMM
;
A
#
# COMPACT_ATOMS: atom_id res chain seq x y z
N MET A 1 7.04 9.04 12.76
CA MET A 1 7.30 9.65 11.43
C MET A 1 7.28 11.17 11.57
N ARG A 2 8.11 11.92 10.83
CA ARG A 2 8.34 13.36 11.12
C ARG A 2 7.17 14.28 10.79
N ALA A 3 6.49 14.07 9.66
CA ALA A 3 5.35 14.88 9.26
C ALA A 3 4.12 14.71 10.18
N ALA A 4 4.04 13.62 10.94
CA ALA A 4 2.92 13.35 11.85
C ALA A 4 2.75 14.42 12.94
N ALA A 5 3.83 15.10 13.33
CA ALA A 5 3.77 16.15 14.36
C ALA A 5 2.90 17.34 13.94
N ALA A 6 2.76 17.61 12.64
CA ALA A 6 1.87 18.66 12.15
C ALA A 6 0.39 18.36 12.46
N LEU A 7 0.02 17.10 12.68
CA LEU A 7 -1.35 16.72 13.04
C LEU A 7 -1.67 17.01 14.52
N ASP A 8 -0.67 17.29 15.36
CA ASP A 8 -0.89 17.62 16.78
C ASP A 8 -1.52 19.01 16.97
N GLU A 9 -1.38 19.87 15.97
CA GLU A 9 -1.93 21.23 15.96
C GLU A 9 -3.32 21.30 15.28
N ASN A 10 -3.82 20.17 14.77
CA ASN A 10 -5.08 20.10 14.01
C ASN A 10 -6.20 19.46 14.84
N SER A 11 -7.37 20.08 14.83
CA SER A 11 -8.63 19.54 15.36
C SER A 11 -9.70 19.57 14.28
N GLY A 12 -10.50 18.50 14.20
CA GLY A 12 -11.67 18.47 13.33
C GLY A 12 -12.83 19.27 13.89
N ASP A 13 -13.84 19.52 13.07
CA ASP A 13 -15.06 20.24 13.44
C ASP A 13 -15.95 19.42 14.38
N ASN A 14 -15.78 18.10 14.40
CA ASN A 14 -16.51 17.14 15.23
C ASN A 14 -15.62 15.95 15.68
N GLU A 15 -16.17 15.08 16.53
CA GLU A 15 -15.45 13.91 17.07
C GLU A 15 -15.06 12.88 15.99
N ASP A 16 -15.86 12.75 14.93
CA ASP A 16 -15.60 11.82 13.83
C ASP A 16 -14.38 12.27 13.02
N GLU A 17 -14.28 13.56 12.71
CA GLU A 17 -13.12 14.14 12.05
C GLU A 17 -11.86 14.04 12.93
N CYS A 18 -12.00 14.26 14.24
CA CYS A 18 -10.89 14.04 15.18
C CYS A 18 -10.43 12.58 15.20
N THR A 19 -11.36 11.63 15.01
CA THR A 19 -11.04 10.21 14.85
C THR A 19 -10.30 9.96 13.54
N GLY A 20 -10.73 10.58 12.44
CA GLY A 20 -10.03 10.56 11.15
C GLY A 20 -8.58 11.04 11.25
N ILE A 21 -8.33 12.16 11.92
CA ILE A 21 -6.97 12.68 12.18
C ILE A 21 -6.12 11.65 12.92
N LYS A 22 -6.67 11.00 13.96
CA LYS A 22 -5.98 9.94 14.71
C LYS A 22 -5.64 8.73 13.83
N ILE A 23 -6.53 8.34 12.91
CA ILE A 23 -6.29 7.26 11.95
C ILE A 23 -5.10 7.59 11.07
N VAL A 24 -5.08 8.79 10.46
CA VAL A 24 -3.97 9.23 9.59
C VAL A 24 -2.65 9.28 10.37
N LYS A 25 -2.67 9.84 11.59
CA LYS A 25 -1.50 9.92 12.46
C LYS A 25 -0.88 8.54 12.73
N ARG A 26 -1.72 7.53 12.96
CA ARG A 26 -1.27 6.14 13.16
C ARG A 26 -0.76 5.52 11.85
N ALA A 27 -1.51 5.63 10.76
CA ALA A 27 -1.19 5.01 9.47
C ALA A 27 0.15 5.48 8.91
N ILE A 28 0.49 6.74 9.15
CA ILE A 28 1.78 7.34 8.80
C ILE A 28 2.98 6.58 9.40
N GLU A 29 2.82 5.82 10.48
CA GLU A 29 3.92 5.05 11.09
C GLU A 29 4.10 3.66 10.50
N ASP A 30 3.08 3.15 9.82
CA ASP A 30 3.05 1.77 9.34
C ASP A 30 4.10 1.48 8.25
N PRO A 31 4.45 2.39 7.31
CA PRO A 31 5.52 2.11 6.34
C PRO A 31 6.86 1.75 7.00
N LEU A 32 7.25 2.47 8.05
CA LEU A 32 8.46 2.16 8.80
C LEU A 32 8.34 0.83 9.53
N ARG A 33 7.17 0.56 10.14
CA ARG A 33 6.90 -0.71 10.81
C ARG A 33 7.07 -1.89 9.85
N THR A 34 6.47 -1.81 8.66
CA THR A 34 6.57 -2.83 7.62
C THR A 34 8.02 -3.03 7.15
N ILE A 35 8.79 -1.95 6.96
CA ILE A 35 10.22 -2.06 6.60
C ILE A 35 11.00 -2.81 7.67
N VAL A 36 10.75 -2.51 8.95
CA VAL A 36 11.43 -3.15 10.08
C VAL A 36 11.05 -4.62 10.21
N GLU A 37 9.78 -4.95 10.11
CA GLU A 37 9.28 -6.33 10.17
C GLU A 37 9.83 -7.17 9.03
N ASN A 38 9.90 -6.61 7.82
CA ASN A 38 10.53 -7.27 6.67
C ASN A 38 12.04 -7.48 6.86
N ALA A 39 12.69 -6.65 7.67
CA ALA A 39 14.10 -6.81 8.06
C ALA A 39 14.29 -7.77 9.26
N GLY A 40 13.22 -8.34 9.81
CA GLY A 40 13.25 -9.25 10.95
C GLY A 40 13.32 -8.58 12.32
N GLY A 41 13.11 -7.26 12.40
CA GLY A 41 13.13 -6.49 13.64
C GLY A 41 11.74 -6.30 14.27
N GLU A 42 11.73 -5.81 15.52
CA GLU A 42 10.51 -5.50 16.26
C GLU A 42 10.01 -4.08 15.93
N GLY A 43 9.05 -3.99 15.00
CA GLY A 43 8.57 -2.72 14.44
C GLY A 43 8.11 -1.69 15.48
N ALA A 44 7.41 -2.10 16.54
CA ALA A 44 6.93 -1.20 17.58
C ALA A 44 8.07 -0.50 18.35
N VAL A 45 9.12 -1.26 18.70
CA VAL A 45 10.28 -0.73 19.46
C VAL A 45 11.05 0.26 18.62
N ILE A 46 11.29 -0.06 17.35
CA ILE A 46 12.06 0.80 16.44
C ILE A 46 11.30 2.08 16.11
N VAL A 47 10.00 1.97 15.79
CA VAL A 47 9.15 3.15 15.52
C VAL A 47 9.16 4.09 16.72
N GLN A 48 9.02 3.56 17.93
CA GLN A 48 9.03 4.38 19.15
C GLN A 48 10.36 5.11 19.34
N LYS A 49 11.49 4.42 19.20
CA LYS A 49 12.81 5.03 19.31
C LYS A 49 13.07 6.08 18.23
N VAL A 50 12.59 5.88 17.01
CA VAL A 50 12.69 6.88 15.93
C VAL A 50 11.85 8.13 16.27
N LYS A 51 10.68 7.99 16.90
CA LYS A 51 9.84 9.13 17.32
C LYS A 51 10.54 10.03 18.33
N GLU A 52 11.27 9.45 19.29
CA GLU A 52 12.01 10.19 20.32
C GLU A 52 13.15 11.04 19.73
N GLY A 53 13.69 10.64 18.58
CA GLY A 53 14.68 11.43 17.84
C GLY A 53 14.09 12.66 17.13
N LYS A 54 14.96 13.44 16.49
CA LYS A 54 14.59 14.68 15.76
C LYS A 54 15.21 14.69 14.36
N GLY A 55 14.64 15.51 13.48
CA GLY A 55 15.17 15.72 12.13
C GLY A 55 15.29 14.42 11.33
N ASP A 56 16.48 14.19 10.79
CA ASP A 56 16.84 13.06 9.94
C ASP A 56 17.30 11.80 10.69
N PHE A 57 17.23 11.81 12.03
CA PHE A 57 17.45 10.60 12.82
C PHE A 57 16.40 9.54 12.47
N GLY A 58 16.87 8.35 12.11
CA GLY A 58 16.02 7.22 11.75
C GLY A 58 16.74 5.89 11.95
N TYR A 59 16.08 4.82 11.51
CA TYR A 59 16.61 3.46 11.56
C TYR A 59 16.94 2.99 10.14
N ASN A 60 18.17 2.55 9.92
CA ASN A 60 18.63 2.00 8.66
C ASN A 60 18.51 0.47 8.70
N ALA A 61 17.48 -0.06 8.05
CA ALA A 61 17.21 -1.49 7.97
C ALA A 61 18.30 -2.28 7.21
N ARG A 62 19.12 -1.63 6.38
CA ARG A 62 20.22 -2.29 5.66
C ARG A 62 21.42 -2.60 6.57
N THR A 63 21.66 -1.74 7.56
CA THR A 63 22.84 -1.83 8.46
C THR A 63 22.47 -2.17 9.89
N ASP A 64 21.17 -2.26 10.19
CA ASP A 64 20.60 -2.47 11.52
C ASP A 64 21.08 -1.43 12.56
N LYS A 65 21.09 -0.15 12.16
CA LYS A 65 21.60 0.95 12.99
C LYS A 65 20.68 2.15 13.04
N TYR A 66 20.73 2.85 14.17
CA TYR A 66 20.13 4.17 14.32
C TYR A 66 21.15 5.23 13.93
N GLU A 67 20.84 6.01 12.91
CA GLU A 67 21.75 6.99 12.34
C GLU A 67 21.00 8.12 11.64
N SER A 68 21.74 9.12 11.19
CA SER A 68 21.21 10.18 10.33
C SER A 68 21.02 9.60 8.92
N LEU A 69 19.77 9.38 8.53
CA LEU A 69 19.43 8.74 7.25
C LEU A 69 19.90 9.60 6.07
N HIS A 70 19.85 10.92 6.21
CA HIS A 70 20.36 11.84 5.20
C HIS A 70 21.88 11.70 5.00
N LYS A 71 22.67 11.60 6.08
CA LYS A 71 24.14 11.44 5.98
C LYS A 71 24.54 10.10 5.36
N VAL A 72 23.78 9.04 5.59
CA VAL A 72 24.05 7.70 5.01
C VAL A 72 23.42 7.50 3.63
N GLY A 73 22.77 8.52 3.07
CA GLY A 73 22.23 8.52 1.71
C GLY A 73 20.90 7.79 1.56
N VAL A 74 20.18 7.53 2.65
CA VAL A 74 18.80 7.01 2.62
C VAL A 74 17.87 8.21 2.54
N ILE A 75 17.54 8.62 1.32
CA ILE A 75 16.74 9.81 1.03
C ILE A 75 15.61 9.46 0.06
N ASP A 76 14.42 10.03 0.33
CA ASP A 76 13.27 9.94 -0.55
C ASP A 76 12.92 11.33 -1.10
N PRO A 77 12.63 11.46 -2.40
CA PRO A 77 12.16 12.72 -2.96
C PRO A 77 10.84 13.14 -2.33
N THR A 78 10.67 14.43 -2.02
CA THR A 78 9.44 14.97 -1.42
C THR A 78 8.17 14.61 -2.20
N LYS A 79 8.25 14.63 -3.54
CA LYS A 79 7.13 14.25 -4.41
C LYS A 79 6.68 12.81 -4.18
N VAL A 80 7.61 11.89 -3.94
CA VAL A 80 7.30 10.46 -3.74
C VAL A 80 6.50 10.28 -2.46
N SER A 81 6.99 10.80 -1.33
CA SER A 81 6.29 10.66 -0.04
C SER A 81 4.93 11.36 -0.05
N ARG A 82 4.84 12.56 -0.64
CA ARG A 82 3.57 13.30 -0.74
C ARG A 82 2.55 12.56 -1.60
N SER A 83 2.92 12.19 -2.82
CA SER A 83 1.99 11.54 -3.75
C SER A 83 1.59 10.14 -3.28
N ALA A 84 2.46 9.41 -2.58
CA ALA A 84 2.10 8.15 -1.95
C ALA A 84 0.98 8.32 -0.91
N LEU A 85 1.11 9.33 -0.03
CA LEU A 85 0.10 9.61 0.98
C LEU A 85 -1.23 10.11 0.36
N GLU A 86 -1.15 11.03 -0.60
CA GLU A 86 -2.33 11.57 -1.30
C GLU A 86 -3.13 10.46 -2.01
N ASN A 87 -2.44 9.58 -2.74
CA ASN A 87 -3.08 8.48 -3.45
C ASN A 87 -3.68 7.45 -2.49
N ALA A 88 -2.97 7.11 -1.40
CA ALA A 88 -3.47 6.19 -0.38
C ALA A 88 -4.73 6.75 0.31
N ALA A 89 -4.72 8.03 0.66
CA ALA A 89 -5.87 8.71 1.24
C ALA A 89 -7.05 8.73 0.26
N SER A 90 -6.82 9.02 -1.02
CA SER A 90 -7.86 9.04 -2.06
C SER A 90 -8.57 7.68 -2.20
N ILE A 91 -7.82 6.58 -2.26
CA ILE A 91 -8.39 5.23 -2.34
C ILE A 91 -9.12 4.87 -1.04
N ALA A 92 -8.53 5.17 0.12
CA ALA A 92 -9.15 4.90 1.41
C ALA A 92 -10.49 5.65 1.56
N SER A 93 -10.55 6.92 1.19
CA SER A 93 -11.78 7.70 1.19
C SER A 93 -12.83 7.16 0.24
N MET A 94 -12.46 6.75 -0.98
CA MET A 94 -13.39 6.09 -1.90
C MET A 94 -13.94 4.80 -1.28
N MET A 95 -13.07 3.93 -0.76
CA MET A 95 -13.49 2.65 -0.17
C MET A 95 -14.40 2.84 1.05
N LEU A 96 -14.08 3.78 1.95
CA LEU A 96 -14.88 4.05 3.15
C LEU A 96 -16.26 4.64 2.85
N THR A 97 -16.44 5.29 1.70
CA THR A 97 -17.71 5.89 1.27
C THR A 97 -18.46 5.02 0.25
N THR A 98 -17.93 3.85 -0.09
CA THR A 98 -18.56 2.91 -1.01
C THR A 98 -19.56 2.03 -0.25
N GLU A 99 -20.84 2.27 -0.47
CA GLU A 99 -21.94 1.52 0.17
C GLU A 99 -22.25 0.18 -0.51
N CYS A 100 -21.91 0.02 -1.80
CA CYS A 100 -22.23 -1.18 -2.57
C CYS A 100 -21.17 -1.44 -3.66
N VAL A 101 -20.84 -2.72 -3.85
CA VAL A 101 -20.01 -3.22 -4.95
C VAL A 101 -20.83 -4.25 -5.73
N ILE A 102 -20.97 -4.03 -7.04
CA ILE A 102 -21.63 -4.97 -7.96
C ILE A 102 -20.54 -5.70 -8.73
N SER A 103 -20.66 -7.03 -8.80
CA SER A 103 -19.75 -7.90 -9.56
C SER A 103 -20.55 -8.82 -10.46
N ASP A 104 -20.01 -9.11 -11.64
CA ASP A 104 -20.56 -10.12 -12.53
C ASP A 104 -20.35 -11.53 -11.95
N GLU A 105 -21.27 -12.44 -12.25
CA GLU A 105 -21.14 -13.85 -11.89
C GLU A 105 -20.02 -14.50 -12.73
N PRO A 106 -19.20 -15.41 -12.16
CA PRO A 106 -18.22 -16.14 -12.95
C PRO A 106 -18.90 -16.87 -14.12
N GLU A 107 -18.46 -16.60 -15.35
CA GLU A 107 -18.95 -17.34 -16.51
C GLU A 107 -18.39 -18.77 -16.47
N ASP A 108 -19.27 -19.78 -16.50
CA ASP A 108 -18.86 -21.13 -16.85
C ASP A 108 -18.40 -21.12 -18.31
N GLU A 109 -17.15 -21.53 -18.58
CA GLU A 109 -16.69 -21.70 -19.95
C GLU A 109 -17.66 -22.63 -20.69
N ALA A 110 -18.35 -22.10 -21.70
CA ALA A 110 -19.26 -22.91 -22.51
C ALA A 110 -18.45 -24.09 -23.08
N PRO A 111 -18.94 -25.34 -22.96
CA PRO A 111 -18.26 -26.48 -23.54
C PRO A 111 -18.03 -26.19 -25.02
N MET A 112 -16.76 -26.08 -25.41
CA MET A 112 -16.38 -25.86 -26.79
C MET A 112 -17.15 -26.87 -27.64
N PRO A 113 -17.94 -26.42 -28.64
CA PRO A 113 -18.75 -27.33 -29.41
C PRO A 113 -17.83 -28.41 -29.97
N PRO A 114 -18.20 -29.70 -29.86
CA PRO A 114 -17.38 -30.77 -30.42
C PRO A 114 -17.14 -30.42 -31.87
N MET A 115 -15.85 -30.25 -32.24
CA MET A 115 -15.41 -30.06 -33.61
C MET A 115 -16.15 -31.09 -34.46
N GLY A 116 -17.15 -30.60 -35.19
CA GLY A 116 -18.12 -31.42 -35.89
C GLY A 116 -17.40 -32.37 -36.82
N GLY A 117 -17.86 -33.63 -36.84
CA GLY A 117 -17.33 -34.70 -37.67
C GLY A 117 -16.97 -34.23 -39.08
N GLY A 118 -15.67 -34.16 -39.33
CA GLY A 118 -15.09 -33.93 -40.64
C GLY A 118 -15.21 -35.18 -41.50
N MET A 119 -16.35 -35.25 -42.20
CA MET A 119 -16.60 -35.82 -43.53
C MET A 119 -16.20 -37.29 -43.84
N PRO A 120 -17.14 -38.09 -44.39
CA PRO A 120 -16.93 -39.44 -44.88
C PRO A 120 -15.85 -39.52 -45.97
N GLY A 121 -15.19 -40.69 -46.03
CA GLY A 121 -14.30 -41.03 -47.12
C GLY A 121 -14.91 -40.77 -48.50
N GLY A 122 -14.07 -40.26 -49.40
CA GLY A 122 -14.42 -40.11 -50.80
C GLY A 122 -13.64 -39.02 -51.52
N MET A 123 -12.36 -39.27 -51.82
CA MET A 123 -11.83 -38.98 -53.16
C MET A 123 -10.50 -39.73 -53.40
N PRO A 124 -10.52 -40.83 -54.16
CA PRO A 124 -9.32 -41.50 -54.64
C PRO A 124 -8.76 -40.80 -55.89
N GLY A 125 -7.46 -40.49 -55.87
CA GLY A 125 -6.63 -40.32 -57.06
C GLY A 125 -6.65 -38.96 -57.76
N MET A 126 -5.50 -38.29 -57.83
CA MET A 126 -4.67 -38.13 -59.04
C MET A 126 -3.65 -37.00 -58.84
N MET A 127 -2.38 -37.36 -59.06
CA MET A 127 -1.18 -36.54 -59.38
C MET A 127 -0.75 -35.43 -58.40
#